data_AF-A0AAX0Z0V4-F1
#
_entry.id   AF-A0AAX0Z0V4-F1
#
_cell.length_a   1.000
_cell.length_b   1.000
_cell.length_c   1.000
_cell.angle_alpha   90.00
_cell.angle_beta   90.00
_cell.angle_gamma   90.00
#
_symmetry.space_group_name_H-M   'P 1'
#
loop_
_entity.id
_entity.type
_entity.pdbx_description
1 polymer ?
#
loop_
_entity_poly.entity_id
_entity_poly.type
_entity_poly.pdbx_seq_one_letter_code
_entity_poly.pdbx_strand_id
1 'polypeptide(L)'
;MNSNLADCNEMKKRTIIAISVVILAGLIGAWNLYRVIYPHHVINVDGKTLNLGQVYSQHLLTTVVITADGETILTVTAPINTVVKQLTTKLKSEVDEVNHSLPVGAKMRLATAYFNADITLHFSTIATYSGQHYAAISMPLEAVTVTYTANDQLQFDDIIELAQRYQNKTQQTFNDHYNFIK
;
A
#
# COMPACT_ATOMS: atom_id res chain seq x y z
N MET A 1 -12.98 24.29 87.50
CA MET A 1 -14.07 23.36 87.85
C MET A 1 -14.34 22.49 86.66
N ASN A 2 -14.30 21.17 86.87
CA ASN A 2 -15.08 20.09 86.25
C ASN A 2 -15.36 20.14 84.74
N SER A 3 -15.23 19.06 83.97
CA SER A 3 -14.92 17.67 84.27
C SER A 3 -15.10 16.90 82.96
N ASN A 4 -14.34 15.81 82.80
CA ASN A 4 -14.82 14.53 82.30
C ASN A 4 -15.17 14.43 80.80
N LEU A 5 -14.35 13.68 80.06
CA LEU A 5 -14.43 12.21 79.89
C LEU A 5 -15.53 11.85 78.89
N ALA A 6 -15.08 11.28 77.79
CA ALA A 6 -15.47 9.97 77.27
C ALA A 6 -15.43 10.07 75.74
N ASP A 7 -14.40 9.52 75.12
CA ASP A 7 -14.21 8.09 74.86
C ASP A 7 -14.79 7.73 73.47
N CYS A 8 -14.02 6.87 72.84
CA CYS A 8 -14.20 6.18 71.57
C CYS A 8 -15.62 6.15 71.00
N ASN A 9 -15.73 6.45 69.71
CA ASN A 9 -15.91 5.33 68.79
C ASN A 9 -15.48 5.69 67.37
N GLU A 10 -14.78 4.74 66.75
CA GLU A 10 -14.66 4.65 65.30
C GLU A 10 -16.04 4.77 64.65
N MET A 11 -16.12 5.45 63.51
CA MET A 11 -16.72 4.88 62.31
C MET A 11 -16.41 5.77 61.09
N LYS A 12 -15.63 5.20 60.15
CA LYS A 12 -15.54 5.61 58.74
C LYS A 12 -16.88 6.14 58.22
N LYS A 13 -16.91 7.34 57.66
CA LYS A 13 -17.94 7.73 56.67
C LYS A 13 -17.50 8.95 55.83
N ARG A 14 -17.19 8.64 54.58
CA ARG A 14 -17.47 9.40 53.35
C ARG A 14 -16.83 10.79 53.21
N THR A 15 -15.67 10.79 52.55
CA THR A 15 -15.14 11.94 51.81
C THR A 15 -16.13 12.35 50.73
N ILE A 16 -16.72 13.53 50.86
CA ILE A 16 -17.36 14.27 49.76
C ILE A 16 -16.66 15.62 49.72
N ILE A 17 -15.79 15.80 48.72
CA ILE A 17 -15.32 17.13 48.32
C ILE A 17 -15.82 17.32 46.89
N ALA A 18 -16.75 18.24 46.75
CA ALA A 18 -17.33 18.65 45.48
C ALA A 18 -16.77 20.02 45.07
N ILE A 19 -16.91 20.28 43.76
CA ILE A 19 -16.78 21.56 43.02
C ILE A 19 -15.33 22.05 42.87
N SER A 20 -14.80 22.41 41.69
CA SER A 20 -15.43 22.96 40.49
C SER A 20 -14.64 22.66 39.22
N VAL A 21 -15.36 22.47 38.12
CA VAL A 21 -14.86 22.39 36.75
C VAL A 21 -14.31 23.76 36.33
N VAL A 22 -13.03 23.81 35.95
CA VAL A 22 -12.51 24.86 35.05
C VAL A 22 -12.41 24.24 33.67
N ILE A 23 -13.32 24.67 32.79
CA ILE A 23 -13.29 24.38 31.37
C ILE A 23 -12.11 25.15 30.79
N LEU A 24 -10.97 24.48 30.57
CA LEU A 24 -10.01 24.95 29.57
C LEU A 24 -10.45 24.40 28.20
N ALA A 25 -11.44 25.09 27.62
CA ALA A 25 -11.73 25.00 26.21
C ALA A 25 -10.66 25.82 25.47
N GLY A 26 -9.54 25.18 25.16
CA GLY A 26 -8.48 25.78 24.37
C GLY A 26 -7.55 24.71 23.86
N LEU A 27 -7.57 24.50 22.54
CA LEU A 27 -6.61 23.70 21.75
C LEU A 27 -6.85 22.19 21.61
N ILE A 28 -8.08 21.70 21.68
CA ILE A 28 -8.42 20.34 21.14
C ILE A 28 -9.40 20.41 19.96
N GLY A 29 -10.10 21.54 19.77
CA GLY A 29 -11.08 21.71 18.69
C GLY A 29 -10.49 21.95 17.30
N ALA A 30 -9.33 22.60 17.16
CA ALA A 30 -8.85 23.03 15.84
C ALA A 30 -8.44 21.86 14.93
N TRP A 31 -7.84 20.80 15.47
CA TRP A 31 -7.40 19.66 14.68
C TRP A 31 -8.58 18.78 14.20
N ASN A 32 -9.59 18.61 15.04
CA ASN A 32 -10.81 17.89 14.66
C ASN A 32 -11.73 18.72 13.75
N LEU A 33 -11.84 20.04 13.95
CA LEU A 33 -12.62 20.90 13.05
C LEU A 33 -11.97 20.98 11.65
N TYR A 34 -10.63 21.03 11.57
CA TYR A 34 -9.92 21.05 10.28
C TYR A 34 -10.14 19.76 9.48
N ARG A 35 -10.14 18.58 10.14
CA ARG A 35 -10.50 17.30 9.50
C ARG A 35 -11.97 17.21 9.12
N VAL A 36 -12.87 17.91 9.82
CA VAL A 36 -14.31 17.93 9.49
C VAL A 36 -14.63 18.90 8.35
N ILE A 37 -13.83 19.96 8.17
CA ILE A 37 -14.00 20.96 7.09
C ILE A 37 -13.20 20.58 5.82
N TYR A 38 -12.07 19.86 5.95
CA TYR A 38 -11.22 19.37 4.85
C TYR A 38 -10.96 17.86 4.93
N PRO A 39 -11.97 16.99 4.76
CA PRO A 39 -11.82 15.63 5.25
C PRO A 39 -11.04 14.68 4.34
N HIS A 40 -10.59 15.06 3.13
CA HIS A 40 -10.46 14.02 2.10
C HIS A 40 -9.17 13.90 1.28
N HIS A 41 -8.16 14.77 1.36
CA HIS A 41 -6.97 14.63 0.50
C HIS A 41 -5.65 14.65 1.27
N VAL A 42 -5.52 13.74 2.23
CA VAL A 42 -4.30 13.62 3.05
C VAL A 42 -3.61 12.30 2.72
N ILE A 43 -2.30 12.34 2.52
CA ILE A 43 -1.45 11.16 2.30
C ILE A 43 -0.35 11.08 3.35
N ASN A 44 0.20 9.88 3.55
CA ASN A 44 1.37 9.67 4.39
C ASN A 44 2.56 9.32 3.48
N VAL A 45 3.60 10.16 3.52
CA VAL A 45 4.86 9.94 2.79
C VAL A 45 6.00 9.98 3.79
N ASP A 46 6.75 8.89 3.92
CA ASP A 46 7.89 8.75 4.83
C ASP A 46 7.60 9.17 6.28
N GLY A 47 6.42 8.78 6.79
CA GLY A 47 5.96 9.10 8.14
C GLY A 47 5.44 10.53 8.31
N LYS A 48 5.42 11.35 7.25
CA LYS A 48 4.87 12.70 7.25
C LYS A 48 3.48 12.71 6.64
N THR A 49 2.53 13.29 7.38
CA THR A 49 1.17 13.51 6.90
C THR A 49 1.14 14.79 6.06
N LEU A 50 0.81 14.67 4.77
CA LEU A 50 0.74 15.78 3.82
C LEU A 50 -0.71 16.03 3.43
N ASN A 51 -1.18 17.27 3.57
CA ASN A 51 -2.47 17.71 3.01
C ASN A 51 -2.27 18.22 1.59
N LEU A 52 -2.91 17.59 0.62
CA LEU A 52 -2.79 17.90 -0.80
C LEU A 52 -3.63 19.13 -1.23
N GLY A 53 -4.56 19.58 -0.39
CA GLY A 53 -5.60 20.52 -0.80
C GLY A 53 -6.53 19.86 -1.84
N GLN A 54 -7.11 20.60 -2.77
CA GLN A 54 -7.86 19.97 -3.88
C GLN A 54 -6.92 19.17 -4.78
N VAL A 55 -7.22 17.89 -5.04
CA VAL A 55 -6.48 17.05 -5.98
C VAL A 55 -7.03 17.26 -7.39
N TYR A 56 -6.15 17.57 -8.34
CA TYR A 56 -6.50 17.84 -9.74
C TYR A 56 -6.25 16.63 -10.63
N SER A 57 -5.21 15.85 -10.34
CA SER A 57 -4.94 14.59 -11.02
C SER A 57 -4.32 13.56 -10.07
N GLN A 58 -4.50 12.30 -10.43
CA GLN A 58 -3.90 11.15 -9.75
C GLN A 58 -3.56 10.08 -10.79
N HIS A 59 -2.38 9.47 -10.66
CA HIS A 59 -1.90 8.44 -11.58
C HIS A 59 -1.25 7.31 -10.81
N LEU A 60 -1.53 6.06 -11.19
CA LEU A 60 -0.89 4.88 -10.62
C LEU A 60 0.06 4.28 -11.64
N LEU A 61 1.34 4.24 -11.29
CA LEU A 61 2.37 3.60 -12.08
C LEU A 61 2.84 2.35 -11.34
N THR A 62 2.70 1.19 -11.98
CA THR A 62 3.14 -0.10 -11.44
C THR A 62 4.38 -0.56 -12.17
N THR A 63 5.35 -1.04 -11.40
CA THR A 63 6.58 -1.64 -11.90
C THR A 63 6.64 -3.11 -11.47
N VAL A 64 6.87 -3.99 -12.44
CA VAL A 64 7.17 -5.40 -12.23
C VAL A 64 8.62 -5.64 -12.63
N VAL A 65 9.42 -6.17 -11.71
CA VAL A 65 10.81 -6.56 -11.95
C VAL A 65 10.92 -8.06 -11.77
N ILE A 66 11.46 -8.74 -12.76
CA ILE A 66 11.82 -10.16 -12.70
C ILE A 66 13.35 -10.22 -12.69
N THR A 67 13.88 -10.87 -11.67
CA THR A 67 15.31 -11.11 -11.49
C THR A 67 15.56 -12.61 -11.54
N ALA A 68 16.57 -13.05 -12.29
CA ALA A 68 17.06 -14.43 -12.33
C ALA A 68 18.50 -14.48 -11.83
N ASP A 69 18.78 -15.32 -10.84
CA ASP A 69 20.12 -15.48 -10.24
C ASP A 69 20.79 -14.14 -9.82
N GLY A 70 19.97 -13.17 -9.41
CA GLY A 70 20.42 -11.84 -9.00
C GLY A 70 20.53 -10.80 -10.13
N GLU A 71 20.30 -11.19 -11.39
CA GLU A 71 20.29 -10.28 -12.54
C GLU A 71 18.87 -9.94 -12.99
N THR A 72 18.60 -8.65 -13.22
CA THR A 72 17.30 -8.20 -13.74
C THR A 72 17.15 -8.63 -15.20
N ILE A 73 16.22 -9.54 -15.46
CA ILE A 73 15.93 -10.06 -16.80
C ILE A 73 14.73 -9.38 -17.46
N LEU A 74 13.79 -8.85 -16.67
CA LEU A 74 12.64 -8.12 -17.20
C LEU A 74 12.24 -7.00 -16.26
N THR A 75 11.96 -5.83 -16.82
CA THR A 75 11.30 -4.72 -16.13
C THR A 75 10.13 -4.22 -16.97
N VAL A 76 8.96 -4.13 -16.36
CA VAL A 76 7.74 -3.59 -16.98
C VAL A 76 7.20 -2.49 -16.08
N THR A 77 7.19 -1.26 -16.59
CA THR A 77 6.59 -0.12 -15.90
C THR A 77 5.44 0.43 -16.72
N ALA A 78 4.23 0.42 -16.16
CA ALA A 78 3.01 0.79 -16.86
C ALA A 78 1.94 1.32 -15.91
N PRO A 79 0.93 2.06 -16.42
CA PRO A 79 -0.28 2.32 -15.66
C PRO A 79 -0.86 1.02 -15.09
N ILE A 80 -1.33 1.05 -13.84
CA ILE A 80 -1.80 -0.16 -13.13
C ILE A 80 -2.82 -0.98 -13.95
N ASN A 81 -3.72 -0.34 -14.70
CA ASN A 81 -4.74 -1.00 -15.52
C ASN A 81 -4.20 -1.69 -16.79
N THR A 82 -2.93 -1.46 -17.15
CA THR A 82 -2.29 -2.01 -18.36
C THR A 82 -1.05 -2.84 -18.06
N VAL A 83 -0.58 -2.88 -16.81
CA VAL A 83 0.68 -3.54 -16.45
C VAL A 83 0.66 -5.04 -16.74
N VAL A 84 -0.44 -5.74 -16.44
CA VAL A 84 -0.59 -7.17 -16.74
C VAL A 84 -0.52 -7.39 -18.25
N LYS A 85 -1.24 -6.59 -19.04
CA LYS A 85 -1.20 -6.68 -20.50
C LYS A 85 0.21 -6.50 -21.05
N GLN A 86 0.97 -5.52 -20.54
CA GLN A 86 2.33 -5.26 -20.98
C GLN A 86 3.29 -6.39 -20.58
N LEU A 87 3.15 -6.91 -19.36
CA LEU A 87 3.90 -8.07 -18.88
C LEU A 87 3.63 -9.31 -19.74
N THR A 88 2.36 -9.65 -19.98
CA THR A 88 1.98 -10.76 -20.87
C THR A 88 2.56 -10.58 -22.28
N THR A 89 2.53 -9.36 -22.82
CA THR A 89 3.10 -9.09 -24.15
C THR A 89 4.61 -9.33 -24.17
N LYS A 90 5.33 -8.93 -23.13
CA LYS A 90 6.78 -9.17 -23.00
C LYS A 90 7.10 -10.66 -22.86
N LEU A 91 6.46 -11.35 -21.94
CA LEU A 91 6.66 -12.79 -21.74
C LEU A 91 6.31 -13.60 -22.98
N LYS A 92 5.26 -13.20 -23.72
CA LYS A 92 4.92 -13.82 -25.01
C LYS A 92 6.00 -13.58 -26.05
N SER A 93 6.57 -12.37 -26.11
CA SER A 93 7.67 -12.07 -27.04
C SER A 93 8.89 -12.97 -26.78
N GLU A 94 9.25 -13.21 -25.52
CA GLU A 94 10.33 -14.14 -25.14
C GLU A 94 10.04 -15.57 -25.61
N VAL A 95 8.81 -16.06 -25.39
CA VAL A 95 8.39 -17.38 -25.86
C VAL A 95 8.42 -17.48 -27.38
N ASP A 96 7.92 -16.46 -28.08
CA ASP A 96 7.88 -16.41 -29.55
C ASP A 96 9.30 -16.39 -30.14
N GLU A 97 10.23 -15.65 -29.52
CA GLU A 97 11.64 -15.62 -29.90
C GLU A 97 12.30 -17.00 -29.78
N VAL A 98 12.17 -17.66 -28.61
CA VAL A 98 12.72 -19.00 -28.43
C VAL A 98 12.07 -19.99 -29.41
N ASN A 99 10.75 -19.88 -29.61
CA ASN A 99 10.00 -20.75 -30.51
C ASN A 99 10.40 -20.64 -31.99
N HIS A 100 11.02 -19.55 -32.43
CA HIS A 100 11.58 -19.46 -33.79
C HIS A 100 12.71 -20.46 -34.02
N SER A 101 13.44 -20.83 -32.96
CA SER A 101 14.55 -21.78 -33.02
C SER A 101 14.14 -23.23 -32.80
N LEU A 102 12.91 -23.49 -32.37
CA LEU A 102 12.43 -24.82 -31.98
C LEU A 102 11.61 -25.51 -33.07
N PRO A 103 11.72 -26.84 -33.23
CA PRO A 103 10.85 -27.59 -34.12
C PRO A 103 9.39 -27.52 -33.65
N VAL A 104 8.44 -27.70 -34.57
CA VAL A 104 6.98 -27.51 -34.31
C VAL A 104 6.50 -28.28 -33.08
N GLY A 105 6.97 -29.51 -32.85
CA GLY A 105 6.58 -30.34 -31.71
C GLY A 105 7.22 -29.96 -30.36
N ALA A 106 8.20 -29.06 -30.34
CA ALA A 106 8.90 -28.61 -29.14
C ALA A 106 8.55 -27.15 -28.75
N LYS A 107 7.66 -26.49 -29.49
CA LYS A 107 7.29 -25.11 -29.23
C LYS A 107 6.64 -24.96 -27.86
N MET A 108 7.13 -24.00 -27.10
CA MET A 108 6.64 -23.66 -25.77
C MET A 108 5.41 -22.76 -25.84
N ARG A 109 4.61 -22.81 -24.77
CA ARG A 109 3.49 -21.89 -24.50
C ARG A 109 3.76 -21.20 -23.17
N LEU A 110 3.03 -20.14 -22.85
CA LEU A 110 3.16 -19.47 -21.54
C LEU A 110 2.91 -20.45 -20.37
N ALA A 111 1.93 -21.34 -20.50
CA ALA A 111 1.62 -22.44 -19.57
C ALA A 111 2.70 -23.54 -19.44
N THR A 112 3.80 -23.44 -20.18
CA THR A 112 4.88 -24.45 -20.14
C THR A 112 6.28 -23.82 -20.10
N ALA A 113 6.39 -22.52 -20.39
CA ALA A 113 7.63 -21.77 -20.35
C ALA A 113 7.88 -21.33 -18.91
N TYR A 114 9.10 -21.57 -18.44
CA TYR A 114 9.57 -21.19 -17.11
C TYR A 114 11.05 -20.81 -17.18
N PHE A 115 11.54 -20.11 -16.16
CA PHE A 115 12.96 -19.84 -16.03
C PHE A 115 13.65 -20.98 -15.28
N ASN A 116 14.75 -21.50 -15.83
CA ASN A 116 15.58 -22.52 -15.16
C ASN A 116 16.66 -21.86 -14.27
N ALA A 117 16.21 -21.00 -13.37
CA ALA A 117 17.04 -20.19 -12.47
C ALA A 117 16.24 -19.83 -11.22
N ASP A 118 16.90 -19.35 -10.17
CA ASP A 118 16.18 -18.81 -9.02
C ASP A 118 15.57 -17.45 -9.41
N ILE A 119 14.27 -17.30 -9.19
CA ILE A 119 13.50 -16.13 -9.64
C ILE A 119 13.03 -15.29 -8.47
N THR A 120 13.27 -14.00 -8.55
CA THR A 120 12.63 -13.01 -7.69
C THR A 120 11.71 -12.13 -8.51
N LEU A 121 10.43 -12.10 -8.12
CA LEU A 121 9.43 -11.18 -8.65
C LEU A 121 9.24 -10.04 -7.64
N HIS A 122 9.39 -8.81 -8.11
CA HIS A 122 9.12 -7.63 -7.33
C HIS A 122 8.04 -6.79 -8.01
N PHE A 123 6.95 -6.54 -7.30
CA PHE A 123 5.83 -5.72 -7.72
C PHE A 123 5.78 -4.47 -6.84
N SER A 124 5.73 -3.29 -7.45
CA SER A 124 5.58 -2.03 -6.72
C SER A 124 4.68 -1.08 -7.48
N THR A 125 3.93 -0.25 -6.75
CA THR A 125 3.07 0.76 -7.34
C THR A 125 3.29 2.09 -6.63
N ILE A 126 3.37 3.15 -7.42
CA ILE A 126 3.46 4.52 -6.94
C ILE A 126 2.20 5.25 -7.38
N ALA A 127 1.52 5.87 -6.42
CA ALA A 127 0.47 6.82 -6.67
C ALA A 127 1.07 8.23 -6.72
N THR A 128 0.89 8.93 -7.83
CA THR A 128 1.35 10.32 -8.00
C THR A 128 0.15 11.23 -8.07
N TYR A 129 0.12 12.25 -7.22
CA TYR A 129 -0.94 13.24 -7.13
C TYR A 129 -0.43 14.61 -7.58
N SER A 130 -1.29 15.36 -8.27
CA SER A 130 -1.15 16.82 -8.39
C SER A 130 -2.32 17.47 -7.66
N GLY A 131 -2.04 18.55 -6.92
CA GLY A 131 -3.06 19.24 -6.16
C GLY A 131 -2.69 20.68 -5.85
N GLN A 132 -3.56 21.36 -5.11
CA GLN A 132 -3.46 22.77 -4.81
C GLN A 132 -2.13 23.18 -4.15
N HIS A 133 -1.55 22.28 -3.34
CA HIS A 133 -0.32 22.56 -2.60
C HIS A 133 0.94 21.95 -3.23
N TYR A 134 0.79 21.00 -4.15
CA TYR A 134 1.92 20.27 -4.74
C TYR A 134 1.69 20.06 -6.23
N ALA A 135 2.64 20.49 -7.05
CA ALA A 135 2.64 20.24 -8.49
C ALA A 135 2.68 18.73 -8.80
N ALA A 136 3.47 17.98 -8.02
CA ALA A 136 3.50 16.52 -8.04
C ALA A 136 4.00 16.00 -6.68
N ILE A 137 3.34 14.98 -6.14
CA ILE A 137 3.80 14.23 -4.97
C ILE A 137 3.54 12.76 -5.18
N SER A 138 4.56 11.95 -4.94
CA SER A 138 4.51 10.50 -5.13
C SER A 138 4.45 9.81 -3.77
N MET A 139 3.53 8.87 -3.64
CA MET A 139 3.36 8.01 -2.49
C MET A 139 3.53 6.56 -2.95
N PRO A 140 4.53 5.83 -2.45
CA PRO A 140 4.60 4.40 -2.69
C PRO A 140 3.40 3.72 -2.02
N LEU A 141 2.76 2.82 -2.74
CA LEU A 141 1.78 1.88 -2.19
C LEU A 141 2.52 0.61 -1.72
N GLU A 142 1.76 -0.39 -1.27
CA GLU A 142 2.31 -1.69 -0.89
C GLU A 142 3.15 -2.27 -2.03
N ALA A 143 4.36 -2.75 -1.71
CA ALA A 143 5.22 -3.48 -2.62
C ALA A 143 5.33 -4.93 -2.15
N VAL A 144 5.40 -5.86 -3.10
CA VAL A 144 5.45 -7.30 -2.83
C VAL A 144 6.68 -7.88 -3.51
N THR A 145 7.44 -8.67 -2.77
CA THR A 145 8.55 -9.45 -3.30
C THR A 145 8.28 -10.92 -3.02
N VAL A 146 8.38 -11.76 -4.05
CA VAL A 146 8.24 -13.22 -3.93
C VAL A 146 9.44 -13.87 -4.62
N THR A 147 10.00 -14.88 -3.97
CA THR A 147 11.16 -15.62 -4.48
C THR A 147 10.77 -17.08 -4.70
N TYR A 148 11.26 -17.63 -5.81
CA TYR A 148 11.07 -19.00 -6.27
C TYR A 148 12.44 -19.59 -6.58
N THR A 149 12.59 -20.88 -6.35
CA THR A 149 13.77 -21.64 -6.73
C THR A 149 13.61 -22.22 -8.14
N ALA A 150 14.71 -22.56 -8.79
CA ALA A 150 14.68 -23.24 -10.10
C ALA A 150 13.84 -24.54 -10.08
N ASN A 151 13.74 -25.20 -8.92
CA ASN A 151 12.96 -26.43 -8.75
C ASN A 151 11.44 -26.21 -8.76
N ASP A 152 10.98 -24.98 -8.51
CA ASP A 152 9.55 -24.64 -8.48
C ASP A 152 8.95 -24.56 -9.89
N GLN A 153 9.80 -24.48 -10.93
CA GLN A 153 9.39 -24.41 -12.34
C GLN A 153 8.29 -23.39 -12.60
N LEU A 154 8.41 -22.20 -12.01
CA LEU A 154 7.42 -21.14 -12.09
C LEU A 154 7.09 -20.78 -13.53
N GLN A 155 5.87 -21.06 -13.97
CA GLN A 155 5.47 -20.87 -15.35
C GLN A 155 5.15 -19.41 -15.62
N PHE A 156 5.27 -18.97 -16.88
CA PHE A 156 4.96 -17.59 -17.25
C PHE A 156 3.50 -17.23 -17.00
N ASP A 157 2.57 -18.19 -17.12
CA ASP A 157 1.16 -17.98 -16.75
C ASP A 157 0.99 -17.72 -15.24
N ASP A 158 1.77 -18.39 -14.37
CA ASP A 158 1.74 -18.14 -12.93
C ASP A 158 2.22 -16.71 -12.61
N ILE A 159 3.27 -16.24 -13.30
CA ILE A 159 3.77 -14.87 -13.17
C ILE A 159 2.69 -13.85 -13.57
N ILE A 160 1.97 -14.12 -14.67
CA ILE A 160 0.87 -13.27 -15.14
C ILE A 160 -0.28 -13.27 -14.12
N GLU A 161 -0.63 -14.42 -13.55
CA GLU A 161 -1.67 -14.52 -12.53
C GLU A 161 -1.29 -13.75 -11.25
N LEU A 162 -0.05 -13.88 -10.78
CA LEU A 162 0.46 -13.12 -9.63
C LEU A 162 0.40 -11.61 -9.89
N ALA A 163 0.80 -11.16 -11.08
CA ALA A 163 0.69 -9.77 -11.48
C ALA A 163 -0.76 -9.28 -11.48
N GLN A 164 -1.71 -10.12 -11.93
CA GLN A 164 -3.13 -9.80 -11.93
C GLN A 164 -3.72 -9.71 -10.52
N ARG A 165 -3.34 -10.63 -9.63
CA ARG A 165 -3.74 -10.59 -8.21
C ARG A 165 -3.20 -9.32 -7.54
N TYR A 166 -1.92 -9.00 -7.75
CA TYR A 166 -1.31 -7.77 -7.26
C TYR A 166 -2.01 -6.51 -7.79
N GLN A 167 -2.27 -6.46 -9.11
CA GLN A 167 -2.98 -5.36 -9.76
C GLN A 167 -4.36 -5.13 -9.11
N ASN A 168 -5.14 -6.20 -8.94
CA ASN A 168 -6.48 -6.13 -8.39
C ASN A 168 -6.47 -5.66 -6.93
N LYS A 169 -5.61 -6.24 -6.09
CA LYS A 169 -5.48 -5.88 -4.67
C LYS A 169 -5.05 -4.41 -4.51
N THR A 170 -4.08 -3.97 -5.30
CA THR A 170 -3.54 -2.61 -5.24
C THR A 170 -4.55 -1.59 -5.75
N GLN A 171 -5.25 -1.89 -6.85
CA GLN A 171 -6.31 -1.04 -7.38
C GLN A 171 -7.46 -0.89 -6.38
N GLN A 172 -7.88 -1.98 -5.74
CA GLN A 172 -8.90 -1.95 -4.70
C GLN A 172 -8.45 -1.09 -3.51
N THR A 173 -7.25 -1.35 -3.00
CA THR A 173 -6.67 -0.56 -1.89
C THR A 173 -6.61 0.92 -2.22
N PHE A 174 -6.21 1.26 -3.45
CA PHE A 174 -6.20 2.64 -3.94
C PHE A 174 -7.62 3.23 -3.96
N ASN A 175 -8.58 2.55 -4.56
CA ASN A 175 -9.95 3.02 -4.66
C ASN A 175 -10.58 3.28 -3.28
N ASP A 176 -10.29 2.41 -2.31
CA ASP A 176 -10.89 2.46 -0.98
C ASP A 176 -10.29 3.58 -0.10
N HIS A 177 -8.97 3.82 -0.21
CA HIS A 177 -8.25 4.65 0.76
C HIS A 177 -7.54 5.88 0.17
N TYR A 178 -7.21 5.85 -1.12
CA TYR A 178 -6.25 6.77 -1.72
C TYR A 178 -6.75 7.43 -3.02
N ASN A 179 -7.98 7.12 -3.43
CA ASN A 179 -8.66 7.75 -4.53
C ASN A 179 -9.38 9.01 -4.05
N PHE A 180 -8.86 10.15 -4.49
CA PHE A 180 -9.32 11.49 -4.12
C PHE A 180 -10.18 12.15 -5.20
N ILE A 181 -10.21 11.58 -6.41
CA ILE A 181 -11.04 12.03 -7.52
C ILE A 181 -12.12 10.96 -7.75
N LYS A 182 -13.27 11.15 -7.11
CA LYS A 182 -14.45 10.28 -7.26
C LYS A 182 -15.34 10.72 -8.42
#